data_AF-A0A1Q5X0U4-F1
#
_entry.id   AF-A0A1Q5X0U4-F1
#
_cell.length_a   1.000
_cell.length_b   1.000
_cell.length_c   1.000
_cell.angle_alpha   90.00
_cell.angle_beta   90.00
_cell.angle_gamma   90.00
#
_symmetry.space_group_name_H-M   'P 1'
#
loop_
_entity.id
_entity.type
_entity.pdbx_description
1 polymer ?
#
loop_
_entity_poly.entity_id
_entity_poly.type
_entity_poly.pdbx_seq_one_letter_code
_entity_poly.pdbx_strand_id
1 'polypeptide(L)'
;MTLWLAIPLTLLLIVIVLLLVILTSYIHFHFRLCRLGSDDRIELDIKAVFGLVKFHYELPALVFQGMEEGIKVKLEESGITPVRTDKDEEEQIDKELVTEWLRKIRKALKATYGLKKWLASTLSHLQITKFDWSTDFSLGDAAGTATAAGAFWGIKWTLAGWISSLVRLKKAPKLFVAPVFRDELCFSTEAVIVGKLPMGYTLFAGLVLLRRISKVEGGLRRWKELLSRKPQLPVRKHENSES
;
A
#
# COMPACT_ATOMS: atom_id res chain seq x y z
N MET A 1 52.34 -20.40 6.69
CA MET A 1 51.07 -20.78 7.37
C MET A 1 50.03 -19.64 7.45
N THR A 2 50.38 -18.38 7.17
CA THR A 2 49.46 -17.22 7.26
C THR A 2 48.60 -16.98 6.00
N LEU A 3 49.03 -17.47 4.83
CA LEU A 3 48.35 -17.25 3.54
C LEU A 3 46.96 -17.92 3.45
N TRP A 4 46.75 -19.06 4.10
CA TRP A 4 45.46 -19.78 4.07
C TRP A 4 44.37 -19.09 4.92
N LEU A 5 44.74 -18.29 5.93
CA LEU A 5 43.80 -17.51 6.74
C LEU A 5 43.50 -16.14 6.12
N ALA A 6 44.41 -15.60 5.29
CA ALA A 6 44.20 -14.33 4.61
C ALA A 6 43.08 -14.38 3.57
N ILE A 7 42.93 -15.51 2.86
CA ILE A 7 41.88 -15.70 1.84
C ILE A 7 40.46 -15.64 2.43
N PRO A 8 40.09 -16.40 3.47
CA PRO A 8 38.76 -16.29 4.08
C PRO A 8 38.56 -14.94 4.78
N LEU A 9 39.61 -14.34 5.35
CA LEU A 9 39.53 -13.03 5.99
C LEU A 9 39.24 -11.92 4.96
N THR A 10 39.91 -11.96 3.81
CA THR A 10 39.67 -11.01 2.71
C THR A 10 38.29 -11.22 2.09
N LEU A 11 37.86 -12.46 1.88
CA LEU A 11 36.51 -12.77 1.42
C LEU A 11 35.44 -12.25 2.40
N LEU A 12 35.63 -12.47 3.70
CA LEU A 12 34.74 -11.97 4.75
C LEU A 12 34.66 -10.43 4.73
N LEU A 13 35.80 -9.75 4.60
CA LEU A 13 35.85 -8.29 4.50
C LEU A 13 35.06 -7.80 3.27
N ILE A 14 35.22 -8.44 2.11
CA ILE A 14 34.48 -8.10 0.89
C ILE A 14 32.96 -8.26 1.10
N VAL A 15 32.53 -9.35 1.74
CA VAL A 15 31.11 -9.59 2.05
C VAL A 15 30.56 -8.52 2.99
N ILE A 16 31.32 -8.13 4.01
CA ILE A 16 30.93 -7.06 4.95
C ILE A 16 30.79 -5.72 4.23
N VAL A 17 31.77 -5.36 3.37
CA VAL A 17 31.73 -4.13 2.58
C VAL A 17 30.52 -4.14 1.64
N LEU A 18 30.26 -5.24 0.95
CA LEU A 18 29.09 -5.39 0.07
C LEU A 18 27.78 -5.20 0.85
N LEU A 19 27.68 -5.81 2.03
CA LEU A 19 26.50 -5.67 2.89
C LEU A 19 26.30 -4.22 3.33
N LEU A 20 27.36 -3.51 3.73
CA LEU A 20 27.30 -2.09 4.07
C LEU A 20 26.83 -1.23 2.89
N VAL A 21 27.29 -1.50 1.67
CA VAL A 21 26.83 -0.82 0.45
C VAL A 21 25.35 -1.06 0.18
N ILE A 22 24.86 -2.29 0.40
CA ILE A 22 23.43 -2.59 0.25
C ILE A 22 22.59 -1.85 1.29
N LEU A 23 23.07 -1.72 2.54
CA LEU A 23 22.37 -1.01 3.62
C LEU A 23 22.27 0.50 3.37
N THR A 24 23.22 1.11 2.65
CA THR A 24 23.16 2.54 2.28
C THR A 24 22.25 2.82 1.07
N SER A 25 21.77 1.78 0.37
CA SER A 25 20.81 1.92 -0.72
C SER A 25 19.47 2.49 -0.24
N TYR A 26 18.72 3.07 -1.17
CA TYR A 26 17.34 3.50 -0.97
C TYR A 26 16.37 2.53 -1.66
N ILE A 27 15.21 2.32 -1.04
CA ILE A 27 14.03 1.73 -1.67
C ILE A 27 13.24 2.88 -2.27
N HIS A 28 13.03 2.86 -3.58
CA HIS A 28 12.17 3.78 -4.30
C HIS A 28 10.79 3.15 -4.46
N PHE A 29 9.74 3.92 -4.20
CA PHE A 29 8.37 3.50 -4.48
C PHE A 29 7.68 4.56 -5.33
N HIS A 30 6.88 4.09 -6.27
CA HIS A 30 6.04 4.88 -7.14
C HIS A 30 4.63 4.30 -7.00
N PHE A 31 3.73 5.10 -6.48
CA PHE A 31 2.34 4.74 -6.29
C PHE A 31 1.50 5.68 -7.13
N ARG A 32 0.71 5.12 -8.03
CA ARG A 32 -0.22 5.86 -8.88
C ARG A 32 -1.60 5.25 -8.74
N LEU A 33 -2.56 6.10 -8.42
CA LEU A 33 -3.98 5.79 -8.35
C LEU A 33 -4.66 6.65 -9.40
N CYS A 34 -5.26 6.03 -10.40
CA CYS A 34 -6.06 6.70 -11.42
C CYS A 34 -7.48 6.14 -11.34
N ARG A 35 -8.47 7.02 -11.20
CA ARG A 35 -9.90 6.70 -11.22
C ARG A 35 -10.54 7.56 -12.29
N LEU A 36 -11.05 6.94 -13.36
CA LEU A 36 -11.75 7.63 -14.43
C LEU A 36 -13.12 6.98 -14.62
N GLY A 37 -14.14 7.52 -13.94
CA GLY A 37 -15.49 6.96 -13.96
C GLY A 37 -15.58 5.59 -13.27
N SER A 38 -15.66 4.52 -14.07
CA SER A 38 -15.78 3.12 -13.63
C SER A 38 -14.50 2.29 -13.78
N ASP A 39 -13.46 2.80 -14.46
CA ASP A 39 -12.16 2.14 -14.55
C ASP A 39 -11.22 2.78 -13.51
N ASP A 40 -10.91 2.04 -12.44
CA ASP A 40 -9.85 2.44 -11.53
C ASP A 40 -8.60 1.58 -11.80
N ARG A 41 -7.43 2.21 -11.78
CA ARG A 41 -6.12 1.58 -11.95
C ARG A 41 -5.24 1.97 -10.79
N ILE A 42 -4.69 0.97 -10.11
CA ILE A 42 -3.70 1.16 -9.05
C ILE A 42 -2.39 0.54 -9.53
N GLU A 43 -1.39 1.39 -9.72
CA GLU A 43 -0.03 0.99 -10.07
C GLU A 43 0.88 1.20 -8.87
N LEU A 44 1.61 0.16 -8.48
CA LEU A 44 2.63 0.21 -7.45
C LEU A 44 3.94 -0.34 -8.00
N ASP A 45 4.91 0.55 -8.23
CA ASP A 45 6.29 0.16 -8.53
C ASP A 45 7.16 0.30 -7.29
N ILE A 46 7.92 -0.74 -6.98
CA ILE A 46 8.93 -0.73 -5.93
C ILE A 46 10.27 -1.11 -6.56
N LYS A 47 11.27 -0.26 -6.41
CA LYS A 47 12.65 -0.50 -6.86
C LYS A 47 13.57 -0.49 -5.64
N ALA A 48 14.26 -1.59 -5.38
CA ALA A 48 15.20 -1.73 -4.26
C ALA A 48 16.60 -2.13 -4.76
N VAL A 49 17.60 -1.92 -3.89
CA VAL A 49 19.01 -2.28 -4.10
C VAL A 49 19.55 -1.77 -5.44
N PHE A 50 19.69 -0.44 -5.57
CA PHE A 50 20.12 0.22 -6.81
C PHE A 50 19.32 -0.17 -8.08
N GLY A 51 18.11 -0.71 -7.92
CA GLY A 51 17.26 -1.15 -9.03
C GLY A 51 17.47 -2.60 -9.48
N LEU A 52 18.26 -3.40 -8.75
CA LEU A 52 18.38 -4.85 -8.97
C LEU A 52 17.06 -5.57 -8.73
N VAL A 53 16.29 -5.09 -7.77
CA VAL A 53 14.99 -5.68 -7.42
C VAL A 53 13.90 -4.70 -7.85
N LYS A 54 13.07 -5.12 -8.81
CA LYS A 54 11.93 -4.36 -9.31
C LYS A 54 10.67 -5.20 -9.10
N PHE A 55 9.75 -4.68 -8.32
CA PHE A 55 8.41 -5.24 -8.18
C PHE A 55 7.45 -4.24 -8.81
N HIS A 56 6.72 -4.69 -9.80
CA HIS A 56 5.66 -3.94 -10.44
C HIS A 56 4.37 -4.68 -10.16
N TYR A 57 3.41 -3.98 -9.55
CA TYR A 57 2.15 -4.54 -9.15
C TYR A 57 1.04 -3.64 -9.64
N GLU A 58 0.32 -4.11 -10.65
CA GLU A 58 -0.86 -3.45 -11.18
C GLU A 58 -2.08 -4.18 -10.64
N LEU A 59 -2.90 -3.45 -9.89
CA LEU A 59 -4.25 -3.90 -9.58
C LEU A 59 -5.22 -3.14 -10.47
N PRO A 60 -5.95 -3.80 -11.39
CA PRO A 60 -7.18 -3.22 -11.91
C PRO A 60 -8.12 -3.05 -10.73
N ALA A 61 -8.36 -1.81 -10.36
CA ALA A 61 -9.14 -1.45 -9.20
C ALA A 61 -10.61 -1.39 -9.59
N LEU A 62 -11.34 -2.46 -9.31
CA LEU A 62 -12.80 -2.47 -9.23
C LEU A 62 -13.27 -2.04 -7.82
N VAL A 63 -12.61 -1.07 -7.18
CA VAL A 63 -12.57 -1.00 -5.71
C VAL A 63 -12.92 0.36 -5.12
N PHE A 64 -13.66 1.25 -5.78
CA PHE A 64 -14.19 2.42 -5.05
C PHE A 64 -15.57 2.90 -5.50
N GLN A 65 -16.35 2.08 -6.22
CA GLN A 65 -17.79 2.33 -6.40
C GLN A 65 -18.64 1.90 -5.20
N GLY A 66 -18.06 1.21 -4.22
CA GLY A 66 -18.79 0.79 -3.04
C GLY A 66 -17.99 0.89 -1.76
N MET A 67 -18.04 2.04 -1.08
CA MET A 67 -18.00 1.97 0.40
C MET A 67 -19.19 1.14 0.95
N GLU A 68 -20.10 0.65 0.08
CA GLU A 68 -21.17 -0.34 0.33
C GLU A 68 -21.03 -1.71 -0.41
N GLU A 69 -20.34 -1.83 -1.55
CA GLU A 69 -20.14 -3.13 -2.27
C GLU A 69 -18.67 -3.53 -2.57
N GLY A 70 -18.39 -4.84 -2.56
CA GLY A 70 -17.08 -5.47 -2.33
C GLY A 70 -15.99 -5.25 -3.38
N ILE A 71 -14.74 -5.48 -2.96
CA ILE A 71 -13.52 -5.32 -3.77
C ILE A 71 -13.49 -6.44 -4.84
N LYS A 72 -12.94 -6.26 -6.04
CA LYS A 72 -12.64 -7.35 -7.00
C LYS A 72 -11.17 -7.26 -7.38
N VAL A 73 -10.38 -8.31 -7.15
CA VAL A 73 -8.94 -8.35 -7.43
C VAL A 73 -8.66 -9.52 -8.36
N LYS A 74 -8.45 -9.24 -9.65
CA LYS A 74 -7.80 -10.20 -10.57
C LYS A 74 -6.30 -9.93 -10.57
N LEU A 75 -5.56 -10.88 -10.01
CA LEU A 75 -4.10 -10.99 -10.11
C LEU A 75 -3.77 -11.83 -11.34
N GLU A 76 -3.26 -11.22 -12.41
CA GLU A 76 -2.65 -11.98 -13.49
C GLU A 76 -1.17 -12.22 -13.16
N GLU A 77 -0.86 -13.43 -12.68
CA GLU A 77 0.50 -13.94 -12.67
C GLU A 77 0.91 -14.34 -14.10
N SER A 78 2.00 -13.74 -14.58
CA SER A 78 2.65 -14.14 -15.83
C SER A 78 3.19 -15.57 -15.72
N GLY A 79 2.68 -16.51 -16.53
CA GLY A 79 3.38 -17.77 -16.79
C GLY A 79 2.53 -18.96 -17.27
N ILE A 80 2.42 -19.09 -18.60
CA ILE A 80 2.26 -20.32 -19.42
C ILE A 80 1.04 -21.25 -19.13
N THR A 81 0.19 -21.36 -20.17
CA THR A 81 -0.76 -22.43 -20.59
C THR A 81 -2.22 -21.97 -20.60
N PRO A 82 -2.97 -22.14 -21.71
CA PRO A 82 -4.31 -21.59 -21.87
C PRO A 82 -5.33 -22.52 -21.23
N VAL A 83 -6.07 -22.04 -20.23
CA VAL A 83 -7.29 -22.71 -19.79
C VAL A 83 -8.45 -21.78 -20.05
N ARG A 84 -9.25 -22.17 -21.04
CA ARG A 84 -10.60 -21.66 -21.28
C ARG A 84 -11.41 -21.83 -20.00
N THR A 85 -12.05 -20.76 -19.53
CA THR A 85 -13.21 -20.88 -18.65
C THR A 85 -14.22 -19.79 -18.99
N ASP A 86 -15.30 -20.25 -19.62
CA ASP A 86 -16.60 -19.61 -19.71
C ASP A 86 -17.18 -19.26 -18.33
N LYS A 87 -17.99 -18.18 -18.33
CA LYS A 87 -19.08 -17.85 -17.40
C LYS A 87 -18.74 -17.24 -16.03
N ASP A 88 -19.05 -15.93 -15.95
CA ASP A 88 -19.96 -15.33 -14.98
C ASP A 88 -20.03 -15.99 -13.59
N GLU A 89 -19.04 -15.71 -12.74
CA GLU A 89 -19.26 -15.78 -11.29
C GLU A 89 -18.69 -14.51 -10.62
N GLU A 90 -19.61 -13.75 -10.05
CA GLU A 90 -19.41 -12.46 -9.40
C GLU A 90 -18.62 -12.62 -8.10
N GLU A 91 -17.30 -12.48 -8.14
CA GLU A 91 -16.48 -12.42 -6.93
C GLU A 91 -16.65 -11.08 -6.19
N GLN A 92 -17.70 -10.89 -5.38
CA GLN A 92 -17.67 -9.84 -4.37
C GLN A 92 -16.62 -10.21 -3.30
N ILE A 93 -15.43 -9.58 -3.31
CA ILE A 93 -14.53 -9.67 -2.14
C ILE A 93 -15.23 -8.95 -1.01
N ASP A 94 -15.75 -9.79 -0.13
CA ASP A 94 -16.58 -9.50 1.01
C ASP A 94 -15.97 -8.39 1.88
N LYS A 95 -16.69 -7.28 1.95
CA LYS A 95 -16.29 -6.07 2.69
C LYS A 95 -16.24 -6.32 4.17
N GLU A 96 -16.99 -7.34 4.60
CA GLU A 96 -16.93 -7.84 5.94
C GLU A 96 -15.54 -8.42 6.24
N LEU A 97 -14.92 -9.15 5.31
CA LEU A 97 -13.55 -9.65 5.44
C LEU A 97 -12.54 -8.50 5.59
N VAL A 98 -12.66 -7.47 4.76
CA VAL A 98 -11.76 -6.29 4.79
C VAL A 98 -11.92 -5.54 6.12
N THR A 99 -13.16 -5.28 6.52
CA THR A 99 -13.48 -4.56 7.77
C THR A 99 -13.03 -5.36 9.00
N GLU A 100 -13.23 -6.68 8.98
CA GLU A 100 -12.80 -7.57 10.06
C GLU A 100 -11.28 -7.63 10.16
N TRP A 101 -10.59 -7.67 9.01
CA TRP A 101 -9.12 -7.62 8.93
C TRP A 101 -8.57 -6.29 9.46
N LEU A 102 -9.14 -5.15 9.04
CA LEU A 102 -8.81 -3.82 9.57
C LEU A 102 -9.03 -3.73 11.09
N ARG A 103 -10.12 -4.31 11.60
CA ARG A 103 -10.41 -4.35 13.04
C ARG A 103 -9.39 -5.21 13.78
N LYS A 104 -9.00 -6.37 13.24
CA LYS A 104 -7.97 -7.25 13.79
C LYS A 104 -6.60 -6.56 13.82
N ILE A 105 -6.21 -5.87 12.74
CA ILE A 105 -5.00 -5.04 12.70
C ILE A 105 -5.08 -3.95 13.74
N ARG A 106 -6.15 -3.15 13.80
CA ARG A 106 -6.29 -2.10 14.82
C ARG A 106 -6.18 -2.64 16.24
N LYS A 107 -6.75 -3.82 16.54
CA LYS A 107 -6.60 -4.50 17.83
C LYS A 107 -5.15 -4.92 18.09
N ALA A 108 -4.48 -5.54 17.11
CA ALA A 108 -3.06 -5.91 17.22
C ALA A 108 -2.14 -4.68 17.40
N LEU A 109 -2.45 -3.58 16.69
CA LEU A 109 -1.75 -2.31 16.79
C LEU A 109 -1.92 -1.69 18.19
N LYS A 110 -3.13 -1.74 18.77
CA LYS A 110 -3.41 -1.26 20.14
C LYS A 110 -2.77 -2.14 21.21
N ALA A 111 -2.75 -3.46 21.01
CA ALA A 111 -2.13 -4.42 21.94
C ALA A 111 -0.60 -4.28 21.99
N THR A 112 0.03 -3.73 20.95
CA THR A 112 1.47 -3.52 20.90
C THR A 112 1.82 -2.15 21.48
N TYR A 113 2.17 -2.11 22.78
CA TYR A 113 2.51 -0.86 23.47
C TYR A 113 3.57 -0.07 22.70
N GLY A 114 3.29 1.22 22.45
CA GLY A 114 4.15 2.19 21.77
C GLY A 114 4.36 1.97 20.26
N LEU A 115 3.58 1.11 19.59
CA LEU A 115 3.69 0.90 18.15
C LEU A 115 3.42 2.17 17.34
N LYS A 116 2.52 3.05 17.84
CA LYS A 116 2.31 4.38 17.28
C LYS A 116 3.60 5.20 17.19
N LYS A 117 4.42 5.17 18.26
CA LYS A 117 5.72 5.88 18.29
C LYS A 117 6.71 5.29 17.29
N TRP A 118 6.74 3.96 17.18
CA TRP A 118 7.54 3.26 16.17
C TRP A 118 7.10 3.63 14.75
N LEU A 119 5.79 3.65 14.48
CA LEU A 119 5.23 3.98 13.18
C LEU A 119 5.51 5.43 12.81
N ALA A 120 5.28 6.37 13.72
CA ALA A 120 5.61 7.78 13.51
C ALA A 120 7.11 7.98 13.25
N SER A 121 7.99 7.30 13.99
CA SER A 121 9.43 7.33 13.74
C SER A 121 9.76 6.75 12.36
N THR A 122 9.10 5.69 11.95
CA THR A 122 9.34 5.04 10.66
C THR A 122 8.91 5.91 9.50
N LEU A 123 7.69 6.46 9.57
CA LEU A 123 7.15 7.38 8.57
C LEU A 123 8.00 8.66 8.48
N SER A 124 8.59 9.13 9.59
CA SER A 124 9.45 10.31 9.57
C SER A 124 10.74 10.13 8.75
N HIS A 125 11.12 8.89 8.41
CA HIS A 125 12.24 8.59 7.51
C HIS A 125 11.82 8.43 6.05
N LEU A 126 10.51 8.33 5.79
CA LEU A 126 9.95 8.26 4.44
C LEU A 126 10.13 9.62 3.76
N GLN A 127 10.85 9.63 2.66
CA GLN A 127 11.10 10.83 1.88
C GLN A 127 10.19 10.85 0.66
N ILE A 128 9.13 11.65 0.70
CA ILE A 128 8.23 11.81 -0.44
C ILE A 128 8.78 12.91 -1.35
N THR A 129 9.09 12.55 -2.59
CA THR A 129 9.68 13.44 -3.61
C THR A 129 8.65 14.05 -4.55
N LYS A 130 7.49 13.42 -4.71
CA LYS A 130 6.37 13.89 -5.51
C LYS A 130 5.08 13.46 -4.83
N PHE A 131 4.16 14.40 -4.66
CA PHE A 131 2.82 14.13 -4.17
C PHE A 131 1.86 15.01 -4.95
N ASP A 132 1.29 14.44 -6.01
CA ASP A 132 0.38 15.13 -6.91
C ASP A 132 -1.00 14.48 -6.77
N TRP A 133 -2.05 15.27 -6.56
CA TRP A 133 -3.41 14.76 -6.41
C TRP A 133 -4.42 15.69 -7.08
N SER A 134 -4.91 15.27 -8.25
CA SER A 134 -6.01 15.91 -8.97
C SER A 134 -7.33 15.19 -8.72
N THR A 135 -8.41 15.93 -8.63
CA THR A 135 -9.77 15.38 -8.60
C THR A 135 -10.65 16.27 -9.45
N ASP A 136 -11.33 15.66 -10.39
CA ASP A 136 -12.26 16.32 -11.29
C ASP A 136 -13.64 15.78 -10.99
N PHE A 137 -14.62 16.65 -10.75
CA PHE A 137 -15.95 16.19 -10.39
C PHE A 137 -17.04 17.15 -10.85
N SER A 138 -18.25 16.61 -11.04
CA SER A 138 -19.46 17.33 -11.39
C SER A 138 -20.67 16.75 -10.65
N LEU A 139 -21.50 17.60 -10.06
CA LEU A 139 -22.70 17.20 -9.34
C LEU A 139 -24.00 17.31 -10.17
N GLY A 140 -23.91 17.67 -11.46
CA GLY A 140 -25.09 17.94 -12.29
C GLY A 140 -25.76 19.30 -12.02
N ASP A 141 -25.26 20.07 -11.06
CA ASP A 141 -25.64 21.46 -10.80
C ASP A 141 -24.40 22.29 -10.43
N ALA A 142 -24.37 23.55 -10.89
CA ALA A 142 -23.24 24.44 -10.71
C ALA A 142 -23.06 24.90 -9.26
N ALA A 143 -24.16 25.17 -8.53
CA ALA A 143 -24.08 25.62 -7.15
C ALA A 143 -23.61 24.49 -6.22
N GLY A 144 -24.14 23.28 -6.41
CA GLY A 144 -23.67 22.07 -5.74
C GLY A 144 -22.19 21.78 -6.04
N THR A 145 -21.79 21.86 -7.31
CA THR A 145 -20.40 21.63 -7.72
C THR A 145 -19.44 22.65 -7.13
N ALA A 146 -19.79 23.94 -7.12
CA ALA A 146 -18.95 24.99 -6.53
C ALA A 146 -18.78 24.82 -5.01
N THR A 147 -19.86 24.47 -4.30
CA THR A 147 -19.82 24.23 -2.85
C THR A 147 -18.97 23.01 -2.50
N ALA A 148 -19.17 21.91 -3.23
CA ALA A 148 -18.37 20.70 -3.06
C ALA A 148 -16.88 20.94 -3.40
N ALA A 149 -16.57 21.85 -4.34
CA ALA A 149 -15.19 22.16 -4.69
C ALA A 149 -14.44 22.76 -3.51
N GLY A 150 -15.05 23.72 -2.81
CA GLY A 150 -14.50 24.30 -1.58
C GLY A 150 -14.27 23.26 -0.49
N ALA A 151 -15.23 22.35 -0.31
CA ALA A 151 -15.10 21.25 0.65
C ALA A 151 -13.95 20.29 0.29
N PHE A 152 -13.84 19.88 -0.99
CA PHE A 152 -12.75 19.03 -1.46
C PHE A 152 -11.39 19.69 -1.30
N TRP A 153 -11.27 20.99 -1.60
CA TRP A 153 -10.05 21.74 -1.34
C TRP A 153 -9.63 21.68 0.13
N GLY A 154 -10.57 21.93 1.05
CA GLY A 154 -10.32 21.85 2.50
C GLY A 154 -9.89 20.46 2.95
N ILE A 155 -10.59 19.41 2.50
CA ILE A 155 -10.27 18.02 2.83
C ILE A 155 -8.89 17.63 2.32
N LYS A 156 -8.59 17.92 1.04
CA LYS A 156 -7.30 17.58 0.42
C LYS A 156 -6.14 18.26 1.14
N TRP A 157 -6.26 19.56 1.45
CA TRP A 157 -5.22 20.29 2.17
C TRP A 157 -5.05 19.80 3.61
N THR A 158 -6.14 19.51 4.31
CA THR A 158 -6.08 18.95 5.67
C THR A 158 -5.36 17.61 5.66
N LEU A 159 -5.69 16.74 4.69
CA LEU A 159 -5.07 15.43 4.58
C LEU A 159 -3.58 15.55 4.19
N ALA A 160 -3.25 16.43 3.24
CA ALA A 160 -1.87 16.69 2.87
C ALA A 160 -1.05 17.27 4.01
N GLY A 161 -1.62 18.21 4.79
CA GLY A 161 -1.01 18.76 6.00
C GLY A 161 -0.74 17.66 7.03
N TRP A 162 -1.74 16.82 7.31
CA TRP A 162 -1.58 15.69 8.23
C TRP A 162 -0.50 14.71 7.76
N ILE A 163 -0.49 14.31 6.47
CA ILE A 163 0.54 13.44 5.90
C ILE A 163 1.92 14.09 5.98
N SER A 164 2.03 15.39 5.70
CA SER A 164 3.28 16.14 5.78
C SER A 164 3.87 16.19 7.19
N SER A 165 3.04 16.06 8.23
CA SER A 165 3.50 15.97 9.62
C SER A 165 4.10 14.59 9.95
N LEU A 166 3.70 13.55 9.21
CA LEU A 166 4.14 12.17 9.44
C LEU A 166 5.38 11.81 8.63
N VAL A 167 5.58 12.42 7.47
CA VAL A 167 6.63 12.06 6.50
C VAL A 167 7.54 13.25 6.18
N ARG A 168 8.71 12.98 5.61
CA ARG A 168 9.59 14.05 5.09
C ARG A 168 9.22 14.38 3.65
N LEU A 169 8.43 15.42 3.48
CA LEU A 169 8.08 15.93 2.17
C LEU A 169 9.27 16.75 1.59
N LYS A 170 9.83 16.30 0.46
CA LYS A 170 10.98 16.95 -0.19
C LYS A 170 10.57 18.07 -1.16
N LYS A 171 9.33 18.04 -1.65
CA LYS A 171 8.74 19.05 -2.53
C LYS A 171 7.33 19.35 -2.07
N ALA A 172 6.88 20.59 -2.17
CA ALA A 172 5.50 20.95 -1.82
C ALA A 172 4.49 20.07 -2.59
N PRO A 173 3.40 19.65 -1.94
CA PRO A 173 2.41 18.80 -2.57
C PRO A 173 1.64 19.61 -3.62
N LYS A 174 1.32 19.00 -4.76
CA LYS A 174 0.51 19.62 -5.80
C LYS A 174 -0.90 19.07 -5.74
N LEU A 175 -1.79 19.82 -5.11
CA LEU A 175 -3.19 19.45 -4.99
C LEU A 175 -3.99 20.28 -5.99
N PHE A 176 -4.85 19.62 -6.75
CA PHE A 176 -5.76 20.28 -7.68
C PHE A 176 -7.16 19.71 -7.54
N VAL A 177 -8.15 20.58 -7.65
CA VAL A 177 -9.56 20.22 -7.67
C VAL A 177 -10.17 20.98 -8.85
N ALA A 178 -10.56 20.25 -9.90
CA ALA A 178 -11.19 20.81 -11.09
C ALA A 178 -12.71 20.61 -10.98
N PRO A 179 -13.49 21.66 -10.65
CA PRO A 179 -14.93 21.58 -10.80
C PRO A 179 -15.27 21.53 -12.30
N VAL A 180 -15.91 20.46 -12.74
CA VAL A 180 -16.43 20.32 -14.10
C VAL A 180 -17.90 20.70 -14.05
N PHE A 181 -18.30 21.74 -14.77
CA PHE A 181 -19.70 22.18 -14.84
C PHE A 181 -20.39 21.49 -16.01
N ARG A 182 -20.94 20.31 -15.75
CA ARG A 182 -21.78 19.53 -16.68
C ARG A 182 -23.07 19.16 -15.96
N ASP A 183 -24.12 18.89 -16.74
CA ASP A 183 -25.40 18.44 -16.21
C ASP A 183 -25.39 16.96 -15.79
N GLU A 184 -24.27 16.26 -16.03
CA GLU A 184 -24.08 14.84 -15.70
C GLU A 184 -23.15 14.67 -14.49
N LEU A 185 -23.44 13.67 -13.66
CA LEU A 185 -22.60 13.26 -12.55
C LEU A 185 -21.28 12.65 -13.08
N CYS A 186 -20.17 13.28 -12.76
CA CYS A 186 -18.84 12.83 -13.18
C CYS A 186 -17.89 12.85 -11.97
N PHE A 187 -17.05 11.83 -11.85
CA PHE A 187 -16.00 11.78 -10.85
C PHE A 187 -14.75 11.10 -11.40
N SER A 188 -13.63 11.82 -11.33
CA SER A 188 -12.30 11.36 -11.73
C SER A 188 -11.31 11.80 -10.67
N THR A 189 -10.32 10.95 -10.36
CA THR A 189 -9.26 11.30 -9.41
C THR A 189 -7.96 10.64 -9.81
N GLU A 190 -6.89 11.43 -9.90
CA GLU A 190 -5.53 10.95 -10.09
C GLU A 190 -4.69 11.35 -8.88
N ALA A 191 -4.05 10.38 -8.23
CA ALA A 191 -3.11 10.60 -7.15
C ALA A 191 -1.80 9.86 -7.43
N VAL A 192 -0.69 10.61 -7.47
CA VAL A 192 0.66 10.10 -7.71
C VAL A 192 1.54 10.44 -6.53
N ILE A 193 2.05 9.41 -5.86
CA ILE A 193 2.96 9.52 -4.72
C ILE A 193 4.25 8.81 -5.08
N VAL A 194 5.36 9.55 -5.07
CA VAL A 194 6.69 9.02 -5.35
C VAL A 194 7.60 9.34 -4.20
N GLY A 195 8.25 8.32 -3.65
CA GLY A 195 9.17 8.53 -2.55
C GLY A 195 10.29 7.52 -2.49
N LYS A 196 11.14 7.71 -1.49
CA LYS A 196 12.24 6.83 -1.17
C LYS A 196 12.38 6.63 0.33
N LEU A 197 12.82 5.44 0.72
CA LEU A 197 13.06 5.06 2.10
C LEU A 197 14.47 4.46 2.22
N PRO A 198 15.31 4.86 3.20
CA PRO A 198 16.64 4.28 3.37
C PRO A 198 16.53 2.80 3.76
N MET A 199 17.15 1.90 2.99
CA MET A 199 17.06 0.44 3.19
C MET A 199 17.56 0.05 4.58
N GLY A 200 18.70 0.58 5.03
CA GLY A 200 19.24 0.31 6.36
C GLY A 200 18.28 0.70 7.48
N TYR A 201 17.56 1.81 7.33
CA TYR A 201 16.54 2.21 8.30
C TYR A 201 15.30 1.32 8.21
N THR A 202 14.86 0.92 7.01
CA THR A 202 13.75 -0.03 6.83
C THR A 202 14.04 -1.36 7.53
N LEU A 203 15.25 -1.89 7.35
CA LEU A 203 15.69 -3.11 8.03
C LEU A 203 15.75 -2.93 9.55
N PHE A 204 16.32 -1.82 10.03
CA PHE A 204 16.37 -1.51 11.45
C PHE A 204 14.96 -1.38 12.06
N ALA A 205 14.07 -0.62 11.43
CA ALA A 205 12.69 -0.44 11.85
C ALA A 205 11.95 -1.78 11.86
N GLY A 206 12.14 -2.62 10.85
CA GLY A 206 11.62 -3.98 10.78
C GLY A 206 12.12 -4.86 11.94
N LEU A 207 13.42 -4.82 12.25
CA LEU A 207 14.00 -5.55 13.36
C LEU A 207 13.45 -5.08 14.72
N VAL A 208 13.33 -3.77 14.93
CA VAL A 208 12.74 -3.18 16.15
C VAL A 208 11.28 -3.60 16.30
N LEU A 209 10.52 -3.63 15.20
CA LEU A 209 9.14 -4.10 15.19
C LEU A 209 9.07 -5.58 15.59
N LEU A 210 9.87 -6.43 14.95
CA LEU A 210 9.94 -7.87 15.24
C LEU A 210 10.28 -8.11 16.72
N ARG A 211 11.31 -7.43 17.24
CA ARG A 211 11.69 -7.53 18.65
C ARG A 211 10.55 -7.11 19.59
N ARG A 212 9.80 -6.07 19.24
CA ARG A 212 8.69 -5.58 20.06
C ARG A 212 7.50 -6.53 20.03
N ILE A 213 7.17 -7.10 18.87
CA ILE A 213 6.14 -8.12 18.72
C ILE A 213 6.52 -9.39 19.50
N SER A 214 7.82 -9.75 19.51
CA SER A 214 8.35 -10.91 20.23
C SER A 214 8.29 -10.78 21.75
N LYS A 215 8.36 -9.56 22.29
CA LYS A 215 8.25 -9.29 23.74
C LYS A 215 6.84 -9.44 24.29
N VAL A 216 5.82 -9.43 23.43
CA VAL A 216 4.44 -9.68 23.85
C VAL A 216 4.23 -11.19 23.86
N GLU A 217 3.84 -11.77 25.00
CA GLU A 217 3.52 -13.20 25.08
C GLU A 217 2.45 -13.57 24.03
N GLY A 218 2.82 -14.44 23.08
CA GLY A 218 1.96 -14.83 21.95
C GLY A 218 1.81 -13.78 20.84
N GLY A 219 2.49 -12.63 20.90
CA GLY A 219 2.42 -11.55 19.91
C GLY A 219 2.85 -12.00 18.51
N LEU A 220 3.99 -12.70 18.40
CA LEU A 220 4.49 -13.25 17.14
C LEU A 220 3.51 -14.25 16.52
N ARG A 221 2.90 -15.13 17.33
CA ARG A 221 1.92 -16.12 16.84
C ARG A 221 0.66 -15.43 16.32
N ARG A 222 0.15 -14.42 17.03
CA ARG A 222 -1.00 -13.60 16.58
C ARG A 222 -0.70 -12.84 15.29
N TRP A 223 0.48 -12.22 15.18
CA TRP A 223 0.87 -11.51 13.96
C TRP A 223 1.10 -12.46 12.78
N LYS A 224 1.70 -13.62 13.02
CA LYS A 224 1.84 -14.68 12.01
C LYS A 224 0.47 -15.20 11.57
N GLU A 225 -0.46 -15.43 12.49
CA GLU A 225 -1.82 -15.85 12.14
C GLU A 225 -2.57 -14.78 11.32
N LEU A 226 -2.38 -13.50 11.64
CA LEU A 226 -2.98 -12.38 10.89
C LEU A 226 -2.38 -12.21 9.48
N LEU A 227 -1.09 -12.47 9.31
CA LEU A 227 -0.39 -12.34 8.03
C LEU A 227 -0.47 -13.62 7.17
N SER A 228 -0.55 -14.80 7.81
CA SER A 228 -0.63 -16.10 7.14
C SER A 228 -2.06 -16.53 6.79
N ARG A 229 -3.09 -15.89 7.36
CA ARG A 229 -4.43 -15.99 6.78
C ARG A 229 -4.45 -15.28 5.44
N LYS A 230 -4.14 -16.03 4.37
CA LYS A 230 -4.77 -15.75 3.07
C LYS A 230 -6.27 -15.64 3.36
N PRO A 231 -6.98 -14.61 2.86
CA PRO A 231 -8.43 -14.56 2.99
C PRO A 231 -8.96 -15.87 2.42
N GLN A 232 -9.38 -16.77 3.30
CA GLN A 232 -10.01 -18.00 2.87
C GLN A 232 -11.40 -17.59 2.41
N LEU A 233 -11.59 -17.60 1.09
CA LEU A 233 -12.92 -17.61 0.51
C LEU A 233 -13.68 -18.77 1.15
N PRO A 234 -14.89 -18.56 1.67
CA PRO A 234 -15.66 -19.63 2.29
C PRO A 234 -15.96 -20.69 1.22
N VAL A 235 -15.31 -21.84 1.31
CA VAL A 235 -15.70 -23.03 0.55
C VAL A 235 -17.06 -23.47 1.11
N ARG A 236 -18.13 -23.13 0.40
CA ARG A 236 -19.48 -23.50 0.81
C ARG A 236 -19.60 -25.03 0.74
N LYS A 237 -19.91 -25.67 1.87
CA LYS A 237 -20.39 -27.06 1.89
C LYS A 237 -21.66 -27.10 1.06
N HIS A 238 -21.68 -27.93 0.01
CA HIS A 238 -22.92 -28.35 -0.61
C HIS A 238 -23.70 -29.14 0.44
N GLU A 239 -24.71 -28.49 1.01
CA GLU A 239 -25.78 -29.18 1.71
C GLU A 239 -26.71 -29.72 0.61
N ASN A 240 -26.60 -31.02 0.35
CA ASN A 240 -27.56 -31.75 -0.46
C ASN A 240 -28.93 -31.62 0.19
N SER A 241 -29.80 -30.80 -0.40
CA SER A 241 -31.24 -31.05 -0.32
C SER A 241 -31.58 -32.05 -1.42
N GLU A 242 -31.46 -33.34 -1.11
CA GLU A 242 -32.22 -34.36 -1.84
C GLU A 242 -33.66 -34.31 -1.31
N SER A 243 -34.55 -33.94 -2.24
CA SER A 243 -35.91 -34.44 -2.49
C SER A 243 -36.70 -35.07 -1.34
#